data_AF-A0A257MM87-F1
#
_entry.id   AF-A0A257MM87-F1
#
_cell.length_a   1.000
_cell.length_b   1.000
_cell.length_c   1.000
_cell.angle_alpha   90.00
_cell.angle_beta   90.00
_cell.angle_gamma   90.00
#
_symmetry.space_group_name_H-M   'P 1'
#
loop_
_entity.id
_entity.type
_entity.pdbx_description
1 polymer ?
#
loop_
_entity_poly.entity_id
_entity_poly.type
_entity_poly.pdbx_seq_one_letter_code
_entity_poly.pdbx_strand_id
1 'polypeptide(L)' 'MTPEEKARAEIDQLLKEAGWAVQDYDQFSLGASLGVAVREFPLVSGFADYLLFIDWEAVGAVEAKPEGTTLSGVEEQ' A
#
# COMPACT_ATOMS: atom_id res chain seq x y z
N MET A 1 -9.20 -9.45 14.07
CA MET A 1 -7.95 -8.69 13.90
C MET A 1 -6.78 -9.57 14.24
N THR A 2 -6.25 -10.21 13.21
CA THR A 2 -4.90 -10.75 13.22
C THR A 2 -3.89 -9.59 13.36
N PRO A 3 -2.64 -9.88 13.75
CA PRO A 3 -1.58 -8.87 13.77
C PRO A 3 -1.43 -8.13 12.42
N GLU A 4 -1.59 -8.83 11.31
CA GLU A 4 -1.56 -8.27 9.96
C GLU A 4 -2.74 -7.33 9.69
N GLU A 5 -3.96 -7.71 10.11
CA GLU A 5 -5.13 -6.82 10.00
C GLU A 5 -4.95 -5.53 10.82
N LYS A 6 -4.25 -5.60 11.97
CA LYS A 6 -3.91 -4.42 12.78
C LYS A 6 -2.88 -3.53 12.10
N ALA A 7 -1.80 -4.11 11.59
CA ALA A 7 -0.80 -3.38 10.82
C ALA A 7 -1.45 -2.68 9.61
N ARG A 8 -2.35 -3.37 8.91
CA ARG A 8 -3.07 -2.82 7.76
C ARG A 8 -3.94 -1.61 8.13
N ALA A 9 -4.70 -1.71 9.23
CA ALA A 9 -5.52 -0.60 9.71
C ALA A 9 -4.69 0.64 10.09
N GLU A 10 -3.50 0.43 10.67
CA GLU A 10 -2.57 1.51 11.01
C GLU A 10 -1.95 2.13 9.75
N ILE A 11 -1.51 1.33 8.79
CA ILE A 11 -0.99 1.81 7.50
C ILE A 11 -2.04 2.61 6.74
N ASP A 12 -3.30 2.14 6.70
CA ASP A 12 -4.42 2.85 6.11
C ASP A 12 -4.58 4.25 6.71
N GLN A 13 -4.47 4.36 8.03
CA GLN A 13 -4.56 5.64 8.73
C GLN A 13 -3.40 6.56 8.34
N LEU A 14 -2.16 6.06 8.40
CA LEU A 14 -0.96 6.82 8.07
C LEU A 14 -0.95 7.31 6.62
N LEU A 15 -1.38 6.47 5.67
CA LEU A 15 -1.49 6.85 4.26
C LEU A 15 -2.52 7.97 4.06
N LYS A 16 -3.69 7.88 4.71
CA LYS A 16 -4.72 8.93 4.66
C LYS A 16 -4.24 10.24 5.27
N GLU A 17 -3.57 10.18 6.42
CA GLU A 17 -2.97 11.35 7.08
C GLU A 17 -1.88 12.00 6.22
N ALA A 18 -1.13 11.20 5.46
CA ALA A 18 -0.15 11.66 4.48
C ALA A 18 -0.78 12.15 3.15
N GLY A 19 -2.11 12.15 3.02
CA GLY A 19 -2.84 12.69 1.87
C GLY A 19 -3.09 11.70 0.72
N TRP A 20 -2.83 10.40 0.93
CA TRP A 20 -3.12 9.37 -0.07
C TRP A 20 -4.60 8.99 -0.06
N ALA A 21 -5.18 8.84 -1.26
CA ALA A 21 -6.46 8.20 -1.43
C ALA A 21 -6.28 6.68 -1.41
N VAL A 22 -6.57 6.06 -0.27
CA VAL A 22 -6.53 4.59 -0.10
C VAL A 22 -7.77 3.96 -0.75
N GLN A 23 -7.56 3.01 -1.65
CA GLN A 23 -8.62 2.37 -2.46
C GLN A 23 -8.40 0.85 -2.56
N ASP A 24 -9.47 0.10 -2.79
CA ASP A 24 -9.41 -1.34 -3.06
C ASP A 24 -9.18 -1.63 -4.54
N TYR A 25 -8.44 -2.69 -4.83
CA TYR A 25 -8.10 -3.07 -6.21
C TYR A 25 -9.33 -3.32 -7.11
N ASP A 26 -10.46 -3.75 -6.56
CA ASP A 26 -11.68 -4.00 -7.32
C ASP A 26 -12.45 -2.72 -7.70
N GLN A 27 -12.15 -1.60 -7.04
CA GLN A 27 -12.93 -0.36 -7.16
C GLN A 27 -12.07 0.91 -7.35
N PHE A 28 -10.76 0.78 -7.56
CA PHE A 28 -9.88 1.95 -7.59
C PHE A 28 -10.06 2.82 -8.84
N SER A 29 -9.83 4.12 -8.64
CA SER A 29 -9.67 5.13 -9.69
C SER A 29 -8.42 5.94 -9.44
N LEU A 30 -7.47 5.90 -10.39
CA LEU A 30 -6.23 6.70 -10.33
C LEU A 30 -6.50 8.20 -10.44
N GLY A 31 -7.68 8.61 -10.92
CA GLY A 31 -8.10 10.01 -11.00
C GLY A 31 -8.73 10.56 -9.71
N ALA A 32 -8.86 9.77 -8.65
CA ALA A 32 -9.51 10.19 -7.40
C ALA A 32 -8.70 11.22 -6.60
N SER A 33 -7.37 11.23 -6.77
CA SER A 33 -6.43 12.15 -6.12
C SER A 33 -5.12 12.19 -6.91
N LEU A 34 -4.24 13.15 -6.62
CA LEU A 34 -2.88 13.16 -7.13
C LEU A 34 -2.09 11.93 -6.64
N GLY A 35 -2.30 11.53 -5.38
CA GLY A 35 -1.70 10.35 -4.76
C GLY A 35 -2.76 9.30 -4.44
N VAL A 36 -2.60 8.09 -4.99
CA VAL A 36 -3.51 6.95 -4.79
C VAL A 36 -2.74 5.75 -4.27
N ALA A 37 -3.21 5.14 -3.17
CA ALA A 37 -2.67 3.89 -2.64
C ALA A 37 -3.69 2.78 -2.88
N VAL A 38 -3.35 1.76 -3.67
CA VAL A 38 -4.25 0.65 -3.99
C VAL A 38 -3.87 -0.59 -3.18
N ARG A 39 -4.82 -1.11 -2.40
CA ARG A 39 -4.66 -2.29 -1.55
C ARG A 39 -4.61 -3.58 -2.36
N GLU A 40 -3.84 -4.56 -1.87
CA GLU A 40 -3.79 -5.95 -2.38
C GLU A 40 -3.57 -6.02 -3.90
N PHE A 41 -2.59 -5.26 -4.40
CA PHE A 41 -2.36 -5.10 -5.83
C PHE A 41 -1.62 -6.31 -6.43
N PRO A 42 -2.14 -6.95 -7.51
CA PRO A 42 -1.49 -8.08 -8.14
C PRO A 42 -0.23 -7.67 -8.93
N LEU A 43 0.86 -8.38 -8.68
CA LEU A 43 2.14 -8.27 -9.37
C LEU A 43 2.47 -9.60 -10.08
N VAL A 44 3.48 -9.58 -10.96
CA VAL A 44 3.93 -10.80 -11.65
C VAL A 44 4.46 -11.85 -10.66
N SER A 45 5.06 -11.40 -9.56
CA SER A 45 5.67 -12.25 -8.52
C SER A 45 4.74 -12.55 -7.33
N GLY A 46 3.52 -12.02 -7.29
CA GLY A 46 2.64 -12.16 -6.14
C GLY A 46 1.68 -10.98 -5.97
N PHE A 47 1.56 -10.46 -4.76
CA PHE A 47 0.73 -9.31 -4.43
C PHE A 47 1.54 -8.34 -3.56
N ALA A 48 1.37 -7.05 -3.81
CA ALA A 48 1.79 -6.01 -2.87
C ALA A 48 0.63 -5.68 -1.92
N ASP A 49 0.91 -5.45 -0.63
CA ASP A 49 -0.14 -4.98 0.29
C ASP A 49 -0.69 -3.62 -0.14
N TYR A 50 0.18 -2.72 -0.61
CA TYR A 50 -0.21 -1.48 -1.28
C TYR A 50 0.72 -1.16 -2.45
N LEU A 51 0.16 -0.74 -3.58
CA LEU A 51 0.89 -0.09 -4.66
C LEU A 51 0.53 1.40 -4.70
N LEU A 52 1.54 2.27 -4.70
CA LEU A 52 1.40 3.72 -4.66
C LEU A 52 1.51 4.31 -6.06
N PHE A 53 0.60 5.22 -6.38
CA PHE A 53 0.55 5.95 -7.64
C PHE A 53 0.58 7.45 -7.43
N ILE A 54 1.42 8.16 -8.19
CA ILE A 54 1.38 9.62 -8.32
C ILE A 54 1.18 9.95 -9.80
N ASP A 55 0.19 10.77 -10.10
CA ASP A 55 -0.13 11.15 -11.50
C ASP A 55 -0.23 9.93 -12.43
N TRP A 56 -0.85 8.86 -11.90
CA TRP A 56 -1.15 7.60 -12.58
C TRP A 56 0.07 6.72 -12.86
N GLU A 57 1.25 7.12 -12.41
CA GLU A 57 2.47 6.30 -12.47
C GLU A 57 2.71 5.61 -11.13
N ALA A 58 3.08 4.33 -11.16
CA ALA A 58 3.46 3.60 -9.96
C ALA A 58 4.82 4.10 -9.45
N VAL A 59 4.88 4.50 -8.18
CA VAL A 59 6.08 5.13 -7.56
C VAL A 59 6.69 4.31 -6.43
N GLY A 60 6.02 3.26 -5.97
CA GLY A 60 6.53 2.38 -4.93
C GLY A 60 5.47 1.46 -4.35
N ALA A 61 5.90 0.54 -3.49
CA ALA A 61 5.02 -0.38 -2.77
C ALA A 61 5.20 -0.23 -1.26
N VAL A 62 4.16 -0.54 -0.50
CA VAL A 62 4.21 -0.65 0.96
C VAL A 62 3.80 -2.06 1.34
N GLU A 63 4.64 -2.74 2.10
CA GLU A 63 4.43 -4.11 2.58
C GLU A 63 4.07 -4.08 4.07
N ALA A 64 2.92 -4.63 4.45
CA ALA A 64 2.52 -4.74 5.84
C ALA A 64 3.31 -5.87 6.49
N LYS A 65 3.90 -5.60 7.66
CA LYS A 65 4.59 -6.61 8.48
C LYS A 65 4.05 -6.56 9.91
N PRO A 66 4.02 -7.69 10.63
CA PRO A 66 3.71 -7.71 12.05
C PRO A 66 4.69 -6.84 12.84
N GLU A 67 4.19 -6.11 13.84
CA GLU A 67 5.00 -5.33 14.77
C GLU A 67 6.11 -6.19 15.39
N GLY A 68 7.35 -5.67 15.44
CA GLY A 68 8.51 -6.40 15.96
C GLY A 68 9.30 -7.22 14.94
N THR A 69 8.88 -7.22 13.67
CA THR A 69 9.68 -7.78 12.56
C THR A 69 10.73 -6.77 12.11
N THR A 70 12.00 -7.17 12.04
CA THR A 70 13.04 -6.35 11.40
C THR A 70 12.75 -6.17 9.92
N LEU A 71 12.80 -4.94 9.43
CA LEU A 71 12.76 -4.60 7.99
C LEU A 71 14.06 -5.08 7.33
N SER A 72 14.21 -6.39 7.14
CA SER A 72 15.34 -6.95 6.41
C SER A 72 15.03 -6.92 4.91
N GLY A 73 15.76 -6.06 4.18
CA GLY A 73 15.75 -6.03 2.71
C GLY A 73 15.24 -4.69 2.16
N VAL A 74 16.17 -3.81 1.79
CA VAL A 74 15.94 -2.93 0.64
C VAL A 74 16.11 -3.85 -0.57
N GLU A 75 15.00 -4.25 -1.19
CA GLU A 75 15.09 -4.91 -2.49
C GLU A 75 15.35 -3.84 -3.55
N GLU A 76 16.43 -3.99 -4.30
CA GLU A 76 16.68 -3.17 -5.49
C GLU A 76 15.55 -3.43 -6.49
N GLN A 77 14.76 -2.41 -6.80
CA GLN A 77 13.79 -2.42 -7.89
C GLN A 77 14.45 -2.03 -9.21
#